data_AF-A0A429PAC6-F1
#
_entry.id   AF-A0A429PAC6-F1
#
_cell.length_a   1.000
_cell.length_b   1.000
_cell.length_c   1.000
_cell.angle_alpha   90.00
_cell.angle_beta   90.00
_cell.angle_gamma   90.00
#
_symmetry.space_group_name_H-M   'P 1'
#
loop_
_entity.id
_entity.type
_entity.pdbx_description
1 polymer ?
#
loop_
_entity_poly.entity_id
_entity_poly.type
_entity_poly.pdbx_seq_one_letter_code
_entity_poly.pdbx_strand_id
1 'polypeptide(L)' 'MPIREALPGDADALAAVHVLSWRAAYRGLLPRPYLEGLDAEERAAAWRTRLTAPD' A
#
# COMPACT_ATOMS: atom_id res chain seq x y z
N MET A 1 10.03 9.72 16.43
CA MET A 1 9.59 9.56 15.03
C MET A 1 8.30 10.37 14.88
N PRO A 2 8.29 11.49 14.15
CA PRO A 2 7.09 12.31 14.04
C PRO A 2 6.07 11.65 13.11
N ILE A 3 4.79 11.79 13.45
CA ILE A 3 3.68 11.49 12.54
C ILE A 3 3.34 12.80 11.80
N ARG A 4 3.17 12.72 10.48
CA ARG A 4 2.86 13.85 9.60
C ARG A 4 1.86 13.43 8.55
N GLU A 5 1.25 14.40 7.89
CA GLU A 5 0.43 14.16 6.71
C GLU A 5 1.26 13.51 5.59
N ALA A 6 0.61 12.60 4.87
CA ALA A 6 1.20 11.94 3.71
C ALA A 6 1.16 12.88 2.51
N LEU A 7 2.26 12.93 1.77
CA LEU A 7 2.41 13.69 0.53
C LEU A 7 2.46 12.71 -0.65
N PRO A 8 2.18 13.14 -1.89
CA PRO A 8 2.23 12.26 -3.06
C PRO A 8 3.55 11.49 -3.23
N GLY A 9 4.68 12.06 -2.78
CA GLY A 9 5.99 11.40 -2.78
C GLY A 9 6.10 10.20 -1.83
N ASP A 10 5.19 10.05 -0.87
CA ASP A 10 5.14 8.91 0.06
C ASP A 10 4.42 7.69 -0.51
N ALA A 11 3.79 7.81 -1.69
CA ALA A 11 2.91 6.78 -2.25
C ALA A 11 3.60 5.41 -2.40
N ASP A 12 4.87 5.38 -2.83
CA ASP A 12 5.62 4.13 -2.99
C ASP A 12 5.89 3.46 -1.64
N ALA A 13 6.28 4.23 -0.62
CA ALA A 13 6.52 3.72 0.72
C ALA A 13 5.22 3.19 1.35
N LEU A 14 4.11 3.92 1.20
CA LEU A 14 2.79 3.51 1.68
C LEU A 14 2.32 2.23 0.99
N ALA A 15 2.54 2.10 -0.31
CA ALA A 15 2.20 0.90 -1.07
C ALA A 15 3.02 -0.31 -0.63
N ALA A 16 4.33 -0.14 -0.46
CA ALA A 16 5.21 -1.21 0.01
C ALA A 16 4.79 -1.71 1.40
N VAL A 17 4.59 -0.80 2.36
CA VAL A 17 4.12 -1.14 3.71
C VAL A 17 2.77 -1.86 3.65
N HIS A 18 1.84 -1.39 2.83
CA HIS A 18 0.54 -2.05 2.65
C HIS A 18 0.69 -3.50 2.18
N VAL A 19 1.42 -3.74 1.08
CA VAL A 19 1.58 -5.09 0.50
C VAL A 19 2.28 -6.03 1.47
N LEU A 20 3.37 -5.59 2.10
CA LEU A 20 4.11 -6.38 3.07
C LEU A 20 3.25 -6.73 4.29
N SER A 21 2.52 -5.74 4.82
CA SER A 21 1.66 -5.94 5.99
C SER A 21 0.52 -6.90 5.68
N TRP A 22 -0.10 -6.79 4.50
CA TRP A 22 -1.17 -7.70 4.08
C TRP A 22 -0.69 -9.13 3.88
N ARG A 23 0.44 -9.32 3.18
CA ARG A 23 1.04 -10.65 3.00
C ARG A 23 1.37 -11.32 4.33
N ALA A 24 1.86 -10.54 5.30
CA ALA A 24 2.18 -11.06 6.63
C ALA A 24 0.93 -11.35 7.46
N ALA A 25 0.02 -10.38 7.59
CA ALA A 25 -1.13 -10.45 8.49
C ALA A 25 -2.18 -11.48 8.05
N TYR A 26 -2.36 -11.65 6.73
CA TYR A 26 -3.39 -12.53 6.18
C TYR A 26 -2.85 -13.89 5.70
N ARG A 27 -1.58 -14.19 5.97
CA ARG A 27 -1.00 -15.49 5.64
C ARG A 27 -1.77 -16.62 6.33
N GLY A 28 -2.27 -17.58 5.54
CA GLY A 28 -3.06 -18.71 6.06
C GLY A 28 -4.54 -18.38 6.28
N LEU A 29 -4.95 -17.12 6.13
CA LEU A 29 -6.35 -16.70 6.14
C LEU A 29 -6.89 -16.49 4.72
N LEU A 30 -6.06 -15.96 3.82
CA LEU A 30 -6.40 -15.75 2.41
C LEU A 30 -5.61 -16.69 1.49
N PRO A 31 -6.12 -16.98 0.27
CA PRO A 31 -5.40 -17.78 -0.71
C PRO A 31 -4.02 -17.21 -1.00
N ARG A 32 -3.00 -18.08 -0.98
CA ARG A 32 -1.63 -17.69 -1.30
C ARG A 32 -1.50 -16.94 -2.63
N PRO A 33 -2.11 -17.39 -3.75
CA PRO A 33 -1.98 -16.68 -5.03
C PRO A 33 -2.55 -15.26 -4.98
N TYR A 34 -3.58 -15.02 -4.16
CA TYR A 34 -4.14 -13.69 -3.98
C TYR A 34 -3.15 -12.76 -3.25
N LEU A 35 -2.53 -13.24 -2.17
CA LEU A 35 -1.52 -12.48 -1.43
C LEU A 35 -0.24 -12.25 -2.24
N GLU A 36 0.18 -13.24 -3.02
CA GLU A 36 1.33 -13.13 -3.91
C GLU A 36 1.05 -12.20 -5.10
N GLY A 37 -0.20 -12.16 -5.58
CA GLY A 37 -0.65 -11.24 -6.63
C GLY A 37 -0.83 -9.78 -6.21
N LEU A 38 -0.69 -9.45 -4.93
CA LEU A 38 -0.68 -8.04 -4.49
C LEU A 38 0.51 -7.30 -5.10
N ASP A 39 0.24 -6.26 -5.88
CA ASP A 39 1.23 -5.42 -6.53
C ASP A 39 1.40 -4.08 -5.82
N ALA A 40 2.67 -3.75 -5.53
CA ALA A 40 3.03 -2.48 -4.90
C ALA A 40 2.96 -1.32 -5.89
N GLU A 41 3.21 -1.54 -7.19
CA GLU A 41 3.16 -0.48 -8.18
C GLU A 41 1.72 -0.02 -8.44
N GLU A 42 0.81 -0.97 -8.68
CA GLU A 42 -0.63 -0.70 -8.76
C GLU A 42 -1.14 0.02 -7.48
N ARG A 43 -0.70 -0.45 -6.31
CA ARG A 43 -1.08 0.17 -5.04
C ARG A 43 -0.50 1.58 -4.89
N ALA A 44 0.71 1.84 -5.38
CA ALA A 44 1.32 3.17 -5.37
C ALA A 44 0.59 4.13 -6.30
N ALA A 45 0.18 3.69 -7.50
CA ALA A 45 -0.68 4.49 -8.37
C ALA A 45 -1.98 4.90 -7.67
N ALA A 46 -2.65 3.94 -7.00
CA ALA A 46 -3.86 4.23 -6.24
C ALA A 46 -3.62 5.19 -5.06
N TRP A 47 -2.44 5.14 -4.41
CA TRP A 47 -2.06 6.12 -3.38
C TRP A 47 -1.81 7.50 -3.96
N ARG A 48 -1.09 7.61 -5.08
CA ARG A 48 -0.85 8.90 -5.76
C ARG A 48 -2.18 9.58 -6.07
N THR A 49 -3.12 8.86 -6.67
CA THR A 49 -4.46 9.41 -6.98
C THR A 49 -5.17 9.93 -5.73
N ARG A 50 -5.15 9.19 -4.62
CA ARG A 50 -5.78 9.62 -3.36
C ARG A 50 -5.10 10.85 -2.76
N LEU A 51 -3.77 10.91 -2.80
CA LEU A 51 -2.98 11.97 -2.18
C LEU A 51 -2.96 13.26 -3.03
N THR A 52 -3.36 13.19 -4.29
CA THR A 52 -3.51 14.35 -5.18
C THR A 52 -4.97 14.74 -5.40
N ALA A 53 -5.93 13.97 -4.89
CA ALA A 53 -7.34 14.32 -5.00
C ALA A 53 -7.61 15.59 -4.16
N PRO A 54 -8.38 16.55 -4.68
CA PRO A 54 -8.84 17.68 -3.87
C PRO A 54 -9.77 17.18 -2.75
N ASP A 55 -9.74 17.86 -1.61
CA ASP A 55 -10.61 17.60 -0.45
C ASP A 55 -12.09 17.84 -0.75
#